data_AF-A0A9Q1KU69-F1
#
_entry.id   AF-A0A9Q1KU69-F1
#
_cell.length_a   1.000
_cell.length_b   1.000
_cell.length_c   1.000
_cell.angle_alpha   90.00
_cell.angle_beta   90.00
_cell.angle_gamma   90.00
#
_symmetry.space_group_name_H-M   'P 1'
#
loop_
_entity.id
_entity.type
_entity.pdbx_description
1 polymer ?
#
loop_
_entity_poly.entity_id
_entity_poly.type
_entity_poly.pdbx_seq_one_letter_code
_entity_poly.pdbx_strand_id
1 'polypeptide(L)'
;METGEETDDDVPRLLKRKDIPSKVDGNTNFKNIKAHLSKLEEEPLRGGVKALVWNATKAYNETSFKDALKALKLESAKAAEDIVLQNPRLFYRTIIRMNSRSDVIVNNIAGTFNACIIHVRCKHLIDMLKDIRMTLKEILMLKKAIPHNSESDMCPRIRTILEKKKEEAKNCFPFVSKGAP
;
A
#
# COMPACT_ATOMS: atom_id res chain seq x y z
N MET A 1 26.85 5.81 -42.86
CA MET A 1 26.91 5.39 -41.45
C MET A 1 26.30 6.51 -40.64
N GLU A 2 24.99 6.48 -40.49
CA GLU A 2 24.24 7.45 -39.69
C GLU A 2 24.12 6.86 -38.28
N THR A 3 24.88 7.41 -37.33
CA THR A 3 24.67 7.16 -35.91
C THR A 3 23.80 8.29 -35.38
N GLY A 4 22.48 8.08 -35.42
CA GLY A 4 21.53 8.98 -34.77
C GLY A 4 21.70 8.89 -33.26
N GLU A 5 22.00 10.03 -32.65
CA GLU A 5 22.00 10.23 -31.20
C GLU A 5 20.59 10.00 -30.66
N GLU A 6 20.44 8.97 -29.84
CA GLU A 6 19.20 8.66 -29.12
C GLU A 6 19.08 9.68 -27.96
N THR A 7 18.31 10.74 -28.20
CA THR A 7 18.05 11.81 -27.23
C THR A 7 17.23 11.30 -26.05
N ASP A 8 17.62 11.72 -24.85
CA ASP A 8 17.05 11.47 -23.50
C ASP A 8 15.60 12.02 -23.30
N ASP A 9 14.80 12.08 -24.36
CA ASP A 9 13.46 12.68 -24.43
C ASP A 9 12.31 11.65 -24.40
N ASP A 10 12.60 10.35 -24.33
CA ASP A 10 11.60 9.27 -24.31
C ASP A 10 11.13 8.88 -22.89
N VAL A 11 11.07 9.84 -21.97
CA VAL A 11 10.25 9.68 -20.76
C VAL A 11 8.83 10.14 -21.11
N PRO A 12 7.82 9.25 -21.17
CA PRO A 12 6.47 9.63 -21.57
C PRO A 12 6.00 10.87 -20.81
N ARG A 13 5.44 11.84 -21.56
CA ARG A 13 4.90 13.15 -21.14
C ARG A 13 3.85 13.12 -20.00
N LEU A 14 3.65 11.98 -19.35
CA LEU A 14 2.70 11.70 -18.28
C LEU A 14 3.13 12.24 -16.90
N LEU A 15 4.36 12.73 -16.76
CA LEU A 15 4.88 13.31 -15.50
C LEU A 15 4.63 14.81 -15.31
N LYS A 16 4.02 15.50 -16.29
CA LYS A 16 3.82 16.98 -16.28
C LYS A 16 2.35 17.44 -16.17
N ARG A 17 1.47 16.71 -15.48
CA ARG A 17 0.14 17.26 -15.13
C ARG A 17 0.32 18.36 -14.05
N LYS A 18 0.13 19.62 -14.44
CA LYS A 18 0.32 20.83 -13.61
C LYS A 18 -0.73 21.01 -12.51
N ASP A 19 -1.78 20.19 -12.48
CA ASP A 19 -2.94 20.38 -11.58
C ASP A 19 -2.92 19.45 -10.35
N ILE A 20 -1.79 18.81 -10.05
CA ILE A 20 -1.70 17.81 -8.98
C ILE A 20 -1.28 18.49 -7.67
N PRO A 21 -2.05 18.35 -6.56
CA PRO A 21 -1.69 18.89 -5.26
C PRO A 21 -0.28 18.47 -4.83
N SER A 22 0.47 19.38 -4.20
CA SER A 22 1.83 19.14 -3.71
C SER A 22 1.96 17.96 -2.73
N LYS A 23 0.82 17.49 -2.21
CA LYS A 23 0.72 16.40 -1.26
C LYS A 23 -0.64 15.73 -1.41
N VAL A 24 -0.66 14.40 -1.44
CA VAL A 24 -1.88 13.59 -1.65
C VAL A 24 -2.13 12.72 -0.42
N ASP A 25 -3.39 12.52 -0.05
CA ASP A 25 -3.76 11.71 1.11
C ASP A 25 -3.42 10.23 0.88
N GLY A 26 -2.68 9.62 1.80
CA GLY A 26 -2.11 8.27 1.63
C GLY A 26 -3.15 7.16 1.50
N ASN A 27 -4.37 7.39 1.98
CA ASN A 27 -5.45 6.43 1.93
C ASN A 27 -6.10 6.31 0.54
N THR A 28 -5.93 7.34 -0.30
CA THR A 28 -6.38 7.36 -1.71
C THR A 28 -5.46 6.51 -2.59
N ASN A 29 -4.16 6.49 -2.29
CA ASN A 29 -3.18 5.72 -3.05
C ASN A 29 -3.41 4.22 -2.94
N PHE A 30 -3.58 3.67 -1.73
CA PHE A 30 -3.80 2.22 -1.57
C PHE A 30 -5.11 1.73 -2.19
N LYS A 31 -6.16 2.57 -2.22
CA LYS A 31 -7.42 2.24 -2.90
C LYS A 31 -7.23 2.19 -4.41
N ASN A 32 -6.54 3.17 -4.98
CA ASN A 32 -6.22 3.21 -6.42
C ASN A 32 -5.29 2.05 -6.83
N ILE A 33 -4.26 1.77 -6.01
CA ILE A 33 -3.35 0.63 -6.17
C ILE A 33 -4.13 -0.69 -6.18
N LYS A 34 -5.02 -0.92 -5.20
CA LYS A 34 -5.74 -2.20 -5.10
C LYS A 34 -6.79 -2.37 -6.20
N ALA A 35 -7.55 -1.32 -6.52
CA ALA A 35 -8.52 -1.36 -7.62
C ALA A 35 -7.84 -1.66 -8.96
N HIS A 36 -6.61 -1.22 -9.14
CA HIS A 36 -5.83 -1.50 -10.34
C HIS A 36 -5.13 -2.86 -10.30
N LEU A 37 -4.57 -3.27 -9.15
CA LEU A 37 -4.09 -4.65 -8.94
C LEU A 37 -5.17 -5.70 -9.26
N SER A 38 -6.44 -5.41 -8.95
CA SER A 38 -7.56 -6.27 -9.30
C SER A 38 -7.91 -6.26 -10.80
N LYS A 39 -7.63 -5.18 -11.54
CA LYS A 39 -7.74 -5.14 -13.02
C LYS A 39 -6.57 -5.86 -13.70
N LEU A 40 -5.39 -5.77 -13.10
CA LEU A 40 -4.20 -6.52 -13.48
C LEU A 40 -4.35 -8.02 -13.16
N GLU A 41 -5.20 -8.38 -12.19
CA GLU A 41 -5.55 -9.76 -11.78
C GLU A 41 -6.46 -10.50 -12.76
N GLU A 42 -7.04 -9.82 -13.76
CA GLU A 42 -7.77 -10.50 -14.85
C GLU A 42 -6.81 -11.25 -15.80
N GLU A 43 -5.51 -10.93 -15.75
CA GLU A 43 -4.43 -11.76 -16.28
C GLU A 43 -3.76 -12.49 -15.11
N PRO A 44 -3.44 -13.80 -15.22
CA PRO A 44 -2.82 -14.56 -14.14
C PRO A 44 -1.38 -14.10 -13.92
N LEU A 45 -1.21 -13.00 -13.19
CA LEU A 45 0.09 -12.50 -12.78
C LEU A 45 0.71 -13.55 -11.85
N ARG A 46 1.82 -14.14 -12.32
CA ARG A 46 2.67 -15.02 -11.52
C ARG A 46 2.99 -14.32 -10.19
N GLY A 47 2.98 -15.06 -9.07
CA GLY A 47 3.14 -14.50 -7.71
C GLY A 47 4.33 -13.55 -7.53
N GLY A 48 5.40 -13.72 -8.33
CA GLY A 48 6.55 -12.81 -8.39
C GLY A 48 6.21 -11.39 -8.88
N VAL A 49 5.39 -11.25 -9.93
CA VAL A 49 4.99 -9.94 -10.46
C VAL A 49 4.16 -9.18 -9.43
N LYS A 50 3.27 -9.87 -8.72
CA LYS A 50 2.46 -9.27 -7.65
C LYS A 50 3.35 -8.68 -6.56
N ALA A 51 4.41 -9.38 -6.16
CA ALA A 51 5.38 -8.86 -5.19
C ALA A 51 6.13 -7.62 -5.72
N LEU A 52 6.53 -7.61 -6.99
CA LEU A 52 7.21 -6.47 -7.62
C LEU A 52 6.30 -5.24 -7.70
N VAL A 53 5.02 -5.40 -8.04
CA VAL A 53 4.04 -4.31 -8.00
C VAL A 53 3.87 -3.78 -6.57
N TRP A 54 3.81 -4.66 -5.57
CA TRP A 54 3.76 -4.24 -4.16
C TRP A 54 5.01 -3.46 -3.72
N ASN A 55 6.18 -3.82 -4.23
CA ASN A 55 7.43 -3.11 -3.94
C ASN A 55 7.43 -1.71 -4.57
N ALA A 56 7.02 -1.59 -5.84
CA ALA A 56 6.90 -0.30 -6.52
C ALA A 56 5.89 0.61 -5.81
N THR A 57 4.74 0.08 -5.44
CA THR A 57 3.66 0.85 -4.78
C THR A 57 3.95 1.25 -3.32
N LYS A 58 4.98 0.67 -2.71
CA LYS A 58 5.44 0.97 -1.33
C LYS A 58 6.81 1.65 -1.29
N ALA A 59 7.29 2.16 -2.42
CA ALA A 59 8.59 2.80 -2.49
C ALA A 59 8.70 3.99 -1.52
N TYR A 60 9.85 4.14 -0.88
CA TYR A 60 10.05 5.21 0.11
C TYR A 60 10.27 6.56 -0.56
N ASN A 61 11.13 6.60 -1.58
CA ASN A 61 11.48 7.80 -2.36
C ASN A 61 11.37 7.51 -3.87
N GLU A 62 11.53 8.56 -4.68
CA GLU A 62 11.42 8.47 -6.14
C GLU A 62 12.47 7.53 -6.75
N THR A 63 13.69 7.51 -6.19
CA THR A 63 14.78 6.64 -6.67
C THR A 63 14.42 5.16 -6.50
N SER A 64 14.00 4.75 -5.30
CA SER A 64 13.54 3.39 -5.02
C SER A 64 12.32 3.01 -5.86
N PHE A 65 11.46 3.96 -6.20
CA PHE A 65 10.33 3.73 -7.10
C PHE A 65 10.79 3.43 -8.53
N LYS A 66 11.74 4.21 -9.06
CA LYS A 66 12.33 3.97 -10.39
C LYS A 66 13.03 2.62 -10.45
N ASP A 67 13.76 2.24 -9.41
CA ASP A 67 14.45 0.95 -9.36
C ASP A 67 13.45 -0.22 -9.30
N ALA A 68 12.40 -0.11 -8.49
CA ALA A 68 11.33 -1.10 -8.44
C ALA A 68 10.56 -1.20 -9.77
N LEU A 69 10.35 -0.09 -10.48
CA LEU A 69 9.77 -0.09 -11.82
C LEU A 69 10.68 -0.76 -12.85
N LYS A 70 11.99 -0.57 -12.80
CA LYS A 70 12.93 -1.29 -13.69
C LYS A 70 12.86 -2.80 -13.47
N ALA A 71 12.83 -3.24 -12.21
CA ALA A 71 12.67 -4.64 -11.87
C ALA A 71 11.30 -5.20 -12.35
N LEU A 72 10.23 -4.41 -12.23
CA LEU A 72 8.92 -4.79 -12.75
C LEU A 72 8.87 -4.85 -14.27
N LYS A 73 9.51 -3.91 -14.98
CA LYS A 73 9.59 -3.90 -16.46
C LYS A 73 10.26 -5.14 -17.02
N LEU A 74 11.27 -5.66 -16.32
CA LEU A 74 11.98 -6.88 -16.72
C LEU A 74 11.06 -8.11 -16.74
N GLU A 75 10.12 -8.18 -15.79
CA GLU A 75 9.19 -9.30 -15.67
C GLU A 75 7.88 -9.06 -16.44
N SER A 76 7.40 -7.82 -16.47
CA SER A 76 6.17 -7.42 -17.17
C SER A 76 6.19 -5.92 -17.53
N ALA A 77 6.46 -5.64 -18.80
CA ALA A 77 6.42 -4.27 -19.34
C ALA A 77 5.03 -3.63 -19.19
N LYS A 78 3.96 -4.39 -19.47
CA LYS A 78 2.57 -3.94 -19.35
C LYS A 78 2.23 -3.47 -17.93
N ALA A 79 2.59 -4.27 -16.92
CA ALA A 79 2.34 -3.90 -15.52
C ALA A 79 3.09 -2.63 -15.10
N ALA A 80 4.29 -2.41 -15.61
CA ALA A 80 5.06 -1.22 -15.31
C ALA A 80 4.51 0.04 -16.00
N GLU A 81 4.08 -0.06 -17.25
CA GLU A 81 3.43 1.03 -17.99
C GLU A 81 2.13 1.48 -17.31
N ASP A 82 1.33 0.51 -16.86
CA ASP A 82 0.08 0.80 -16.18
C ASP A 82 0.28 1.57 -14.86
N ILE A 83 1.33 1.23 -14.08
CA ILE A 83 1.70 1.99 -12.87
C ILE A 83 2.10 3.42 -13.24
N VAL A 84 2.85 3.62 -14.32
CA VAL A 84 3.27 4.95 -14.78
C VAL A 84 2.08 5.78 -15.26
N LEU A 85 1.08 5.15 -15.87
CA LEU A 85 -0.15 5.81 -16.31
C LEU A 85 -0.98 6.35 -15.13
N GLN A 86 -0.93 5.70 -13.97
CA GLN A 86 -1.74 5.98 -12.78
C GLN A 86 -1.19 7.08 -11.85
N ASN A 87 -0.38 8.00 -12.40
CA ASN A 87 0.31 9.07 -11.69
C ASN A 87 1.44 8.54 -10.77
N PRO A 88 2.70 8.51 -11.25
CA PRO A 88 3.87 8.00 -10.53
C PRO A 88 4.05 8.58 -9.13
N ARG A 89 3.64 9.84 -8.93
CA ARG A 89 3.78 10.60 -7.68
C ARG A 89 3.01 10.01 -6.51
N LEU A 90 2.02 9.17 -6.79
CA LEU A 90 1.18 8.52 -5.80
C LEU A 90 1.79 7.25 -5.21
N PHE A 91 2.91 6.77 -5.76
CA PHE A 91 3.48 5.48 -5.38
C PHE A 91 4.69 5.59 -4.46
N TYR A 92 5.19 6.80 -4.18
CA TYR A 92 6.31 6.99 -3.26
C TYR A 92 5.97 7.88 -2.07
N ARG A 93 6.46 7.47 -0.89
CA ARG A 93 6.02 7.99 0.42
C ARG A 93 6.36 9.46 0.65
N THR A 94 7.39 10.01 0.01
CA THR A 94 7.79 11.43 0.20
C THR A 94 6.72 12.44 -0.26
N ILE A 95 5.84 12.07 -1.19
CA ILE A 95 4.74 12.93 -1.67
C ILE A 95 3.44 12.72 -0.88
N ILE A 96 3.33 11.59 -0.19
CA ILE A 96 2.13 11.23 0.56
C ILE A 96 2.05 12.03 1.86
N ARG A 97 0.89 12.64 2.15
CA ARG A 97 0.63 13.27 3.46
C ARG A 97 0.68 12.21 4.56
N MET A 98 1.63 12.34 5.49
CA MET A 98 1.76 11.49 6.67
C MET A 98 0.79 11.85 7.81
N ASN A 99 -0.36 12.47 7.52
CA ASN A 99 -1.29 12.91 8.56
C ASN A 99 -1.88 11.72 9.34
N SER A 100 -2.01 10.54 8.72
CA SER A 100 -2.35 9.31 9.44
C SER A 100 -1.08 8.56 9.86
N ARG A 101 -0.80 8.52 11.17
CA ARG A 101 0.26 7.67 11.74
C ARG A 101 -0.14 6.20 11.87
N SER A 102 -1.28 5.82 11.31
CA SER A 102 -1.80 4.45 11.37
C SER A 102 -1.48 3.71 10.08
N ASP A 103 -0.90 2.51 10.20
CA ASP A 103 -0.74 1.57 9.08
C ASP A 103 -2.08 0.94 8.64
N VAL A 104 -3.20 1.33 9.27
CA VAL A 104 -4.53 0.80 8.95
C VAL A 104 -5.02 1.41 7.64
N ILE A 105 -4.91 0.62 6.57
CA ILE A 105 -5.56 0.90 5.28
C ILE A 105 -7.08 0.86 5.50
N VAL A 106 -7.80 1.94 5.20
CA VAL A 106 -9.27 2.01 5.46
C VAL A 106 -10.06 0.94 4.69
N ASN A 107 -9.52 0.45 3.57
CA ASN A 107 -10.11 -0.68 2.86
C ASN A 107 -10.16 -1.98 3.70
N ASN A 108 -9.19 -2.18 4.59
CA ASN A 108 -9.20 -3.34 5.49
C ASN A 108 -10.36 -3.28 6.50
N ILE A 109 -10.74 -2.07 6.93
CA ILE A 109 -11.88 -1.85 7.83
C ILE A 109 -13.18 -2.17 7.10
N ALA A 110 -13.38 -1.62 5.90
CA ALA A 110 -14.58 -1.86 5.10
C ALA A 110 -14.72 -3.34 4.70
N GLY A 111 -13.62 -3.98 4.28
CA GLY A 111 -13.61 -5.41 3.94
C GLY A 111 -13.98 -6.30 5.14
N THR A 112 -13.38 -6.03 6.30
CA THR A 112 -13.69 -6.77 7.54
C THR A 112 -15.16 -6.58 7.96
N PHE A 113 -15.67 -5.35 7.87
CA PHE A 113 -17.08 -5.08 8.17
C PHE A 113 -18.02 -5.80 7.21
N ASN A 114 -17.76 -5.73 5.90
CA ASN A 114 -18.56 -6.42 4.89
C ASN A 114 -18.57 -7.93 5.09
N ALA A 115 -17.42 -8.54 5.40
CA ALA A 115 -17.32 -9.96 5.73
C ALA A 115 -18.10 -10.32 7.00
N CYS A 116 -18.10 -9.44 8.00
CA CYS A 116 -18.87 -9.63 9.22
C CYS A 116 -20.37 -9.63 8.98
N ILE A 117 -20.86 -8.79 8.06
CA ILE A 117 -22.31 -8.64 7.84
C ILE A 117 -22.87 -9.51 6.72
N ILE A 118 -22.03 -10.12 5.87
CA ILE A 118 -22.48 -10.82 4.67
C ILE A 118 -23.49 -11.94 4.98
N HIS A 119 -23.29 -12.68 6.07
CA HIS A 119 -24.14 -13.81 6.45
C HIS A 119 -25.43 -13.39 7.16
N VAL A 120 -25.46 -12.20 7.78
CA VAL A 120 -26.64 -11.71 8.52
C VAL A 120 -27.59 -10.92 7.61
N ARG A 121 -27.12 -10.48 6.44
CA ARG A 121 -27.92 -9.71 5.47
C ARG A 121 -29.10 -10.47 4.88
N CYS A 122 -29.07 -11.80 4.91
CA CYS A 122 -30.17 -12.64 4.42
C CYS A 122 -31.31 -12.81 5.45
N LYS A 123 -31.14 -12.28 6.66
CA LYS A 123 -32.13 -12.40 7.75
C LYS A 123 -33.12 -11.23 7.73
N HIS A 124 -34.25 -11.41 8.40
CA HIS A 124 -35.18 -10.31 8.65
C HIS A 124 -34.48 -9.18 9.41
N LEU A 125 -34.91 -7.93 9.18
CA LEU A 125 -34.23 -6.73 9.68
C LEU A 125 -33.93 -6.78 11.18
N ILE A 126 -34.89 -7.24 11.98
CA ILE A 126 -34.76 -7.35 13.44
C ILE A 126 -33.64 -8.32 13.82
N ASP A 127 -33.57 -9.48 13.16
CA ASP A 127 -32.59 -10.51 13.48
C ASP A 127 -31.19 -10.13 12.97
N MET A 128 -31.13 -9.49 11.80
CA MET A 128 -29.89 -8.90 11.28
C MET A 128 -29.27 -7.91 12.28
N LEU A 129 -30.08 -6.98 12.83
CA LEU A 129 -29.59 -5.99 13.79
C LEU A 129 -29.17 -6.61 15.13
N LYS A 130 -29.89 -7.64 15.59
CA LYS A 130 -29.51 -8.39 16.80
C LYS A 130 -28.16 -9.06 16.63
N ASP A 131 -27.93 -9.72 15.50
CA ASP A 131 -26.68 -10.41 15.20
C ASP A 131 -25.51 -9.43 15.10
N ILE A 132 -25.67 -8.34 14.34
CA ILE A 132 -24.63 -7.30 14.23
C ILE A 132 -24.24 -6.80 15.62
N ARG A 133 -25.22 -6.52 16.48
CA ARG A 133 -24.97 -6.06 17.85
C ARG A 133 -24.22 -7.11 18.68
N MET A 134 -24.60 -8.39 18.59
CA MET A 134 -23.91 -9.47 19.31
C MET A 134 -22.46 -9.62 18.85
N THR A 135 -22.23 -9.66 17.54
CA THR A 135 -20.88 -9.76 16.98
C THR A 135 -20.00 -8.57 17.37
N LEU A 136 -20.53 -7.34 17.36
CA LEU A 136 -19.78 -6.17 17.81
C LEU A 136 -19.40 -6.26 19.30
N LYS A 137 -20.30 -6.77 20.14
CA LYS A 137 -20.00 -6.99 21.57
C LYS A 137 -18.90 -8.02 21.76
N GLU A 138 -18.99 -9.16 21.08
CA GLU A 138 -17.98 -10.22 21.14
C GLU A 138 -16.61 -9.71 20.69
N ILE A 139 -16.55 -9.04 19.53
CA ILE A 139 -15.31 -8.43 19.02
C ILE A 139 -14.74 -7.45 20.05
N LEU A 140 -15.57 -6.60 20.65
CA LEU A 140 -15.11 -5.63 21.65
C LEU A 140 -14.58 -6.31 22.91
N MET A 141 -15.27 -7.33 23.42
CA MET A 141 -14.80 -8.09 24.59
C MET A 141 -13.45 -8.76 24.32
N LEU A 142 -13.33 -9.46 23.19
CA LEU A 142 -12.08 -10.11 22.79
C LEU A 142 -10.94 -9.10 22.62
N LYS A 143 -11.21 -7.95 21.98
CA LYS A 143 -10.19 -6.90 21.79
C LYS A 143 -9.78 -6.21 23.08
N LYS A 144 -10.68 -6.12 24.07
CA LYS A 144 -10.36 -5.58 25.41
C LYS A 144 -9.58 -6.57 26.27
N ALA A 145 -9.81 -7.87 26.12
CA ALA A 145 -9.10 -8.90 26.87
C ALA A 145 -7.59 -8.94 26.55
N ILE A 146 -7.21 -8.66 25.30
CA ILE A 146 -5.81 -8.70 24.85
C ILE A 146 -4.90 -7.75 25.66
N PRO A 147 -5.17 -6.44 25.75
CA PRO A 147 -4.35 -5.54 26.55
C PRO A 147 -4.55 -5.74 28.06
N HIS A 148 -5.75 -6.12 28.50
CA HIS A 148 -6.03 -6.37 29.93
C HIS A 148 -5.17 -7.54 30.48
N ASN A 149 -4.97 -8.57 29.66
CA ASN A 149 -4.21 -9.76 30.07
C ASN A 149 -2.72 -9.65 29.74
N SER A 150 -2.25 -8.53 29.18
CA SER A 150 -0.83 -8.30 28.95
C SER A 150 -0.22 -7.54 30.11
N GLU A 151 0.86 -8.07 30.69
CA GLU A 151 1.61 -7.45 31.80
C GLU A 151 2.35 -6.15 31.41
N SER A 152 2.19 -5.67 30.18
CA SER A 152 2.96 -4.55 29.65
C SER A 152 2.09 -3.53 28.96
N ASP A 153 2.57 -2.29 28.94
CA ASP A 153 1.92 -1.14 28.31
C ASP A 153 1.70 -1.28 26.79
N MET A 154 2.35 -2.27 26.15
CA MET A 154 2.27 -2.51 24.70
C MET A 154 1.63 -3.85 24.37
N CYS A 155 0.62 -3.82 23.48
CA CYS A 155 -0.01 -5.02 22.95
C CYS A 155 1.02 -5.97 22.30
N PRO A 156 0.91 -7.30 22.51
CA PRO A 156 1.88 -8.28 22.02
C PRO A 156 2.15 -8.18 20.52
N ARG A 157 1.11 -7.98 19.70
CA ARG A 157 1.24 -7.84 18.24
C ARG A 157 2.13 -6.66 17.83
N ILE A 158 1.96 -5.51 18.47
CA ILE A 158 2.76 -4.31 18.14
C ILE A 158 4.20 -4.51 18.59
N ARG A 159 4.40 -5.12 19.75
CA ARG A 159 5.74 -5.51 20.24
C ARG A 159 6.46 -6.41 19.23
N THR A 160 5.81 -7.46 18.73
CA THR A 160 6.42 -8.36 17.74
C THR A 160 6.82 -7.62 16.46
N ILE A 161 5.97 -6.71 15.97
CA ILE A 161 6.29 -5.89 14.79
C ILE A 161 7.48 -4.98 15.08
N LEU A 162 7.51 -4.35 16.26
CA LEU A 162 8.58 -3.43 16.65
C LEU A 162 9.93 -4.14 16.79
N GLU A 163 9.98 -5.28 17.47
CA GLU A 163 11.22 -6.05 17.63
C GLU A 163 11.74 -6.56 16.28
N LYS A 164 10.86 -7.00 15.37
CA LYS A 164 11.26 -7.36 14.01
C LYS A 164 11.88 -6.16 13.28
N LYS A 165 11.26 -4.99 13.37
CA LYS A 165 11.75 -3.76 12.74
C LYS A 165 13.07 -3.27 13.33
N LYS A 166 13.25 -3.44 14.63
CA LYS A 166 14.50 -3.15 15.34
C LYS A 166 15.63 -4.04 14.82
N GLU A 167 15.37 -5.33 14.60
CA GLU A 167 16.36 -6.24 14.02
C GLU A 167 16.69 -5.88 12.56
N GLU A 168 15.68 -5.60 11.74
CA GLU A 168 15.87 -5.14 10.36
C GLU A 168 16.69 -3.84 10.29
N ALA A 169 16.49 -2.92 11.25
CA ALA A 169 17.20 -1.65 11.31
C ALA A 169 18.70 -1.79 11.61
N LYS A 170 19.13 -2.85 12.31
CA LYS A 170 20.57 -3.11 12.56
C LYS A 170 21.34 -3.32 11.25
N ASN A 171 20.67 -3.82 10.22
CA ASN A 171 21.26 -4.08 8.90
C ASN A 171 21.09 -2.90 7.94
N CYS A 172 20.65 -1.73 8.43
CA CYS A 172 20.49 -0.53 7.62
C CYS A 172 21.75 0.33 7.73
N PHE A 173 22.55 0.36 6.67
CA PHE A 173 23.69 1.26 6.55
C PHE A 173 23.24 2.54 5.86
N PRO A 174 23.27 3.71 6.54
CA PRO A 174 22.87 4.97 5.94
C PRO A 174 23.92 5.39 4.90
N PHE A 175 23.54 5.41 3.63
CA PHE A 175 24.33 6.07 2.60
C PHE A 175 23.91 7.53 2.52
N VAL A 176 24.86 8.43 2.70
CA VAL A 176 24.64 9.85 2.45
C VAL A 176 24.45 9.98 0.94
N SER A 177 23.23 10.34 0.50
CA SER A 177 23.03 10.80 -0.86
C SER A 177 23.92 12.01 -1.05
N LYS A 178 24.98 11.88 -1.86
CA LYS A 178 25.75 13.05 -2.28
C LYS A 178 24.74 14.02 -2.88
N GLY A 179 24.53 15.16 -2.23
CA GLY A 179 23.72 16.24 -2.78
C GLY A 179 24.29 16.57 -4.14
N ALA A 180 23.43 16.61 -5.15
CA ALA A 180 23.82 17.13 -6.45
C ALA A 180 24.32 18.58 -6.25
N PRO A 181 25.46 18.96 -6.87
CA PRO A 181 25.98 20.32 -6.81
C PRO A 181 25.01 21.35 -7.41
#